data_AF-A0A920V9R4-F1
#
_entry.id   AF-A0A920V9R4-F1
#
_cell.length_a   1.000
_cell.length_b   1.000
_cell.length_c   1.000
_cell.angle_alpha   90.00
_cell.angle_beta   90.00
_cell.angle_gamma   90.00
#
_symmetry.space_group_name_H-M   'P 1'
#
loop_
_entity.id
_entity.type
_entity.pdbx_description
1 polymer ?
#
loop_
_entity_poly.entity_id
_entity_poly.type
_entity_poly.pdbx_seq_one_letter_code
_entity_poly.pdbx_strand_id
1 'polypeptide(L)'
;MRGLLGINIHCRSALYITDRNSPNTCDNNKKKDFSFIAIGWIVFYLSLGFVQYERTHTAAMQLADSRGHDAERLTLKPSFGNLILWKSIYQHDDVYFVDAIRTVYSSTWCSGESIRKFDYEYHLPSLDKNSQQARDIERFRWFSQDYLGYNEEDRLVTDIRYSMLPNQITPMWGIVIDKNQNVDKHASWWTGRSLDQNQLDLFKGMLSGKKCQDL
;
A
#
# COMPACT_ATOMS: atom_id res chain seq x y z
N MET A 1 -21.34 -3.50 27.99
CA MET A 1 -20.23 -2.57 27.66
C MET A 1 -20.38 -2.08 26.23
N ARG A 2 -20.97 -0.89 26.02
CA ARG A 2 -20.91 -0.10 24.78
C ARG A 2 -21.35 1.34 25.09
N GLY A 3 -20.71 2.32 24.46
CA GLY A 3 -21.16 3.71 24.36
C GLY A 3 -20.13 4.71 24.87
N LEU A 4 -19.25 5.24 24.02
CA LEU A 4 -19.43 6.49 23.23
C LEU A 4 -18.82 7.71 23.95
N LEU A 5 -17.54 7.99 23.69
CA LEU A 5 -16.93 9.30 23.95
C LEU A 5 -17.40 10.27 22.85
N GLY A 6 -18.50 10.98 23.13
CA GLY A 6 -18.93 12.14 22.34
C GLY A 6 -18.09 13.35 22.72
N ILE A 7 -17.40 13.92 21.73
CA ILE A 7 -16.79 15.25 21.85
C ILE A 7 -17.94 16.26 21.91
N ASN A 8 -18.16 16.76 23.12
CA ASN A 8 -19.29 17.62 23.45
C ASN A 8 -18.99 19.05 22.99
N ILE A 9 -19.44 19.40 21.78
CA ILE A 9 -19.43 20.79 21.29
C ILE A 9 -20.56 21.51 22.03
N HIS A 10 -20.20 22.18 23.13
CA HIS A 10 -21.15 22.86 23.99
C HIS A 10 -21.58 24.19 23.34
N CYS A 11 -22.57 24.14 22.45
CA CYS A 11 -23.34 25.31 22.05
C CYS A 11 -24.53 25.41 23.01
N ARG A 12 -24.38 26.14 24.13
CA ARG A 12 -25.49 26.40 25.04
C ARG A 12 -26.53 27.26 24.32
N SER A 13 -27.67 26.67 24.03
CA SER A 13 -28.90 27.36 23.68
C SER A 13 -29.38 28.14 24.90
N ALA A 14 -29.39 29.47 24.81
CA ALA A 14 -30.17 30.32 25.71
C ALA A 14 -31.30 30.94 24.90
N LEU A 15 -32.50 30.39 25.07
CA LEU A 15 -33.75 31.11 24.84
C LEU A 15 -33.91 32.14 25.97
N TYR A 16 -34.34 33.36 25.61
CA TYR A 16 -35.21 34.31 26.32
C TYR A 16 -34.75 35.78 26.12
N ILE A 17 -35.55 36.48 25.29
CA ILE A 17 -36.00 37.88 25.41
C ILE A 17 -34.95 39.01 25.43
N THR A 18 -35.07 39.88 24.41
CA THR A 18 -34.61 41.27 24.26
C THR A 18 -33.13 41.58 24.49
N ASP A 19 -32.34 41.51 23.42
CA ASP A 19 -31.40 42.58 23.13
C ASP A 19 -31.19 42.70 21.62
N ARG A 20 -31.43 43.89 21.05
CA ARG A 20 -31.38 44.16 19.61
C ARG A 20 -30.05 44.80 19.20
N ASN A 21 -28.97 44.59 19.96
CA ASN A 21 -27.64 45.14 19.69
C ASN A 21 -26.49 44.24 20.21
N SER A 22 -26.45 42.96 19.82
CA SER A 22 -25.23 42.15 19.96
C SER A 22 -24.66 41.84 18.58
N PRO A 23 -23.40 42.21 18.26
CA PRO A 23 -22.79 41.82 17.01
C PRO A 23 -22.58 40.31 17.06
N ASN A 24 -23.46 39.56 16.42
CA ASN A 24 -23.24 38.15 16.08
C ASN A 24 -22.16 38.05 14.98
N THR A 25 -20.97 38.59 15.22
CA THR A 25 -19.78 38.27 14.43
C THR A 25 -19.16 37.03 15.04
N CYS A 26 -19.86 35.89 14.92
CA CYS A 26 -19.18 34.60 15.01
C CYS A 26 -18.06 34.65 13.98
N ASP A 27 -16.81 34.61 14.46
CA ASP A 27 -15.58 34.89 13.73
C ASP A 27 -15.44 34.04 12.45
N ASN A 28 -16.04 34.52 11.37
CA ASN A 28 -16.02 33.90 10.05
C ASN A 28 -14.66 34.04 9.37
N ASN A 29 -13.81 34.97 9.83
CA ASN A 29 -12.48 35.19 9.26
C ASN A 29 -11.50 34.11 9.75
N LYS A 30 -11.49 33.75 11.04
CA LYS A 30 -10.64 32.64 11.51
C LYS A 30 -10.96 31.31 10.82
N LYS A 31 -12.24 31.03 10.53
CA LYS A 31 -12.67 29.82 9.80
C LYS A 31 -12.18 29.81 8.34
N LYS A 32 -12.13 30.97 7.69
CA LYS A 32 -11.57 31.12 6.34
C LYS A 32 -10.06 30.91 6.34
N ASP A 33 -9.35 31.46 7.31
CA ASP A 33 -7.89 31.31 7.41
C ASP A 33 -7.48 29.85 7.61
N PHE A 34 -8.18 29.10 8.49
CA PHE A 34 -7.97 27.65 8.63
C PHE A 34 -8.27 26.88 7.34
N SER A 35 -9.25 27.32 6.56
CA SER A 35 -9.59 26.68 5.29
C SER A 35 -8.48 26.87 4.26
N PHE A 36 -7.89 28.07 4.17
CA PHE A 36 -6.76 28.34 3.29
C PHE A 36 -5.50 27.59 3.71
N ILE A 37 -5.22 27.49 5.01
CA ILE A 37 -4.11 26.66 5.53
C ILE A 37 -4.33 25.19 5.17
N ALA A 38 -5.54 24.67 5.32
CA ALA A 38 -5.87 23.29 4.97
C ALA A 38 -5.69 23.01 3.47
N ILE A 39 -6.19 23.91 2.61
CA ILE A 39 -6.01 23.80 1.16
C ILE A 39 -4.52 23.88 0.79
N GLY A 40 -3.79 24.84 1.37
CA GLY A 40 -2.35 24.99 1.16
C GLY A 40 -1.59 23.73 1.57
N TRP A 41 -1.96 23.11 2.69
CA TRP A 41 -1.39 21.84 3.13
C TRP A 41 -1.68 20.68 2.18
N ILE A 42 -2.92 20.57 1.68
CA ILE A 42 -3.30 19.54 0.70
C ILE A 42 -2.48 19.70 -0.58
N VAL A 43 -2.41 20.91 -1.13
CA VAL A 43 -1.65 21.19 -2.35
C VAL A 43 -0.16 20.90 -2.14
N PHE A 44 0.40 21.33 -1.01
CA PHE A 44 1.79 21.06 -0.65
C PHE A 44 2.08 19.56 -0.56
N TYR A 45 1.25 18.81 0.16
CA TYR A 45 1.42 17.37 0.36
C TYR A 45 1.31 16.59 -0.96
N LEU A 46 0.31 16.91 -1.80
CA LEU A 46 0.15 16.27 -3.10
C LEU A 46 1.32 16.59 -4.05
N SER A 47 1.77 17.85 -4.06
CA SER A 47 2.92 18.28 -4.88
C SER A 47 4.20 17.58 -4.44
N LEU A 48 4.42 17.48 -3.13
CA LEU A 48 5.55 16.73 -2.57
C LEU A 48 5.47 15.25 -2.97
N GLY A 49 4.29 14.64 -2.87
CA GLY A 49 4.06 13.25 -3.31
C GLY A 49 4.37 13.04 -4.78
N PHE A 50 3.96 13.97 -5.65
CA PHE A 50 4.25 13.92 -7.09
C PHE A 50 5.75 13.99 -7.37
N VAL A 51 6.48 14.94 -6.77
CA VAL A 51 7.94 15.06 -6.95
C VAL A 51 8.66 13.79 -6.49
N GLN A 52 8.24 13.22 -5.36
CA GLN A 52 8.83 12.01 -4.81
C GLN A 52 8.51 10.77 -5.66
N TYR A 53 7.31 10.71 -6.24
CA TYR A 53 6.93 9.66 -7.19
C TYR A 53 7.83 9.68 -8.42
N GLU A 54 8.03 10.84 -9.07
CA GLU A 54 8.88 10.97 -10.27
C GLU A 54 10.34 10.58 -10.02
N ARG A 55 10.89 10.98 -8.87
CA ARG A 55 12.24 10.57 -8.43
C ARG A 55 12.34 9.06 -8.24
N THR A 56 11.31 8.48 -7.62
CA THR A 56 11.23 7.05 -7.37
C THR A 56 11.09 6.27 -8.68
N HIS A 57 10.29 6.78 -9.61
CA HIS A 57 10.09 6.20 -10.94
C HIS A 57 11.38 6.16 -11.74
N THR A 58 12.08 7.29 -11.80
CA THR A 58 13.38 7.38 -12.49
C THR A 58 14.39 6.40 -11.89
N ALA A 59 14.49 6.35 -10.56
CA ALA A 59 15.36 5.42 -9.85
C ALA A 59 14.99 3.95 -10.08
N ALA A 60 13.70 3.62 -10.12
CA ALA A 60 13.23 2.25 -10.37
C ALA A 60 13.56 1.79 -11.80
N MET A 61 13.39 2.67 -12.79
CA MET A 61 13.78 2.39 -14.18
C MET A 61 15.30 2.18 -14.29
N GLN A 62 16.10 3.07 -13.69
CA GLN A 62 17.56 2.90 -13.66
C GLN A 62 18.00 1.58 -13.02
N LEU A 63 17.32 1.16 -11.95
CA LEU A 63 17.57 -0.11 -11.29
C LEU A 63 17.19 -1.32 -12.14
N ALA A 64 16.09 -1.23 -12.91
CA ALA A 64 15.72 -2.28 -13.86
C ALA A 64 16.75 -2.37 -15.00
N ASP A 65 17.12 -1.22 -15.58
CA ASP A 65 18.11 -1.13 -16.65
C ASP A 65 19.48 -1.66 -16.21
N SER A 66 19.92 -1.35 -14.98
CA SER A 66 21.21 -1.82 -14.45
C SER A 66 21.26 -3.34 -14.24
N ARG A 67 20.09 -3.98 -14.09
CA ARG A 67 19.93 -5.43 -14.08
C ARG A 67 19.79 -6.03 -15.48
N GLY A 68 19.75 -5.20 -16.52
CA GLY A 68 19.50 -5.61 -17.91
C GLY A 68 18.05 -5.98 -18.18
N HIS A 69 17.12 -5.55 -17.33
CA HIS A 69 15.69 -5.84 -17.47
C HIS A 69 14.96 -4.70 -18.17
N ASP A 70 14.02 -5.04 -19.05
CA ASP A 70 13.00 -4.11 -19.51
C ASP A 70 11.77 -4.21 -18.61
N ALA A 71 11.38 -3.07 -18.01
CA ALA A 71 10.29 -3.01 -17.04
C ALA A 71 8.93 -2.88 -17.76
N GLU A 72 8.37 -4.01 -18.20
CA GLU A 72 7.09 -4.09 -18.90
C GLU A 72 5.93 -3.40 -18.15
N ARG A 73 5.98 -3.50 -16.82
CA ARG A 73 4.99 -2.93 -15.93
C ARG A 73 5.64 -2.51 -14.62
N LEU A 74 5.74 -1.22 -14.38
CA LEU A 74 6.25 -0.64 -13.14
C LEU A 74 5.10 -0.05 -12.30
N THR A 75 5.11 -0.30 -10.99
CA THR A 75 4.19 0.32 -10.04
C THR A 75 4.92 0.69 -8.77
N LEU A 76 4.62 1.88 -8.27
CA LEU A 76 5.21 2.43 -7.06
C LEU A 76 4.13 2.65 -6.02
N LYS A 77 4.45 2.32 -4.76
CA LYS A 77 3.57 2.55 -3.62
C LYS A 77 4.36 3.19 -2.49
N PRO A 78 3.91 4.32 -1.91
CA PRO A 78 4.56 4.84 -0.72
C PRO A 78 4.40 3.82 0.41
N SER A 79 5.45 3.66 1.22
CA SER A 79 5.37 2.84 2.42
C SER A 79 4.48 3.50 3.48
N PHE A 80 4.13 2.73 4.51
CA PHE A 80 3.13 3.15 5.48
C PHE A 80 3.46 4.51 6.13
N GLY A 81 2.55 5.47 5.93
CA GLY A 81 2.57 6.77 6.61
C GLY A 81 3.65 7.77 6.19
N ASN A 82 4.35 7.57 5.06
CA ASN A 82 5.41 8.50 4.63
C ASN A 82 5.59 8.57 3.09
N LEU A 83 6.20 9.66 2.61
CA LEU A 83 6.57 9.88 1.19
C LEU A 83 8.09 9.72 0.95
N ILE A 84 8.81 9.10 1.89
CA ILE A 84 10.27 8.97 1.88
C ILE A 84 10.68 7.63 1.28
N LEU A 85 10.03 6.55 1.69
CA LEU A 85 10.38 5.20 1.30
C LEU A 85 9.23 4.60 0.49
N TRP A 86 9.55 4.07 -0.67
CA TRP A 86 8.60 3.58 -1.66
C TRP A 86 8.90 2.12 -1.97
N LYS A 87 7.83 1.32 -2.08
CA LYS A 87 7.88 -0.01 -2.70
C LYS A 87 7.85 0.18 -4.20
N SER A 88 8.86 -0.34 -4.88
CA SER A 88 8.92 -0.48 -6.33
C SER A 88 8.58 -1.92 -6.69
N ILE A 89 7.74 -2.08 -7.71
CA ILE A 89 7.36 -3.38 -8.25
C ILE A 89 7.43 -3.27 -9.76
N TYR A 90 8.38 -3.96 -10.39
CA TYR A 90 8.39 -4.08 -11.84
C TYR A 90 8.27 -5.53 -12.27
N GLN A 91 7.67 -5.74 -13.44
CA GLN A 91 7.58 -7.03 -14.10
C GLN A 91 8.63 -7.12 -15.22
N HIS A 92 9.32 -8.26 -15.29
CA HIS A 92 10.20 -8.64 -16.40
C HIS A 92 10.17 -10.16 -16.53
N ASP A 93 9.93 -10.70 -17.73
CA ASP A 93 9.91 -12.14 -18.03
C ASP A 93 9.04 -12.98 -17.06
N ASP A 94 7.79 -12.55 -16.84
CA ASP A 94 6.84 -13.17 -15.89
C ASP A 94 7.33 -13.25 -14.44
N VAL A 95 8.32 -12.44 -14.07
CA VAL A 95 8.80 -12.29 -12.68
C VAL A 95 8.55 -10.87 -12.22
N TYR A 96 7.98 -10.75 -11.02
CA TYR A 96 7.91 -9.50 -10.30
C TYR A 96 9.15 -9.31 -9.44
N PHE A 97 9.79 -8.17 -9.60
CA PHE A 97 10.90 -7.73 -8.78
C PHE A 97 10.40 -6.62 -7.86
N VAL A 98 10.63 -6.80 -6.56
CA VAL A 98 10.17 -5.90 -5.52
C VAL A 98 11.37 -5.36 -4.77
N ASP A 99 11.52 -4.05 -4.75
CA ASP A 99 12.60 -3.37 -4.06
C ASP A 99 12.04 -2.17 -3.29
N ALA A 100 12.78 -1.69 -2.29
CA ALA A 100 12.49 -0.40 -1.69
C ALA A 100 13.40 0.68 -2.28
N ILE A 101 12.83 1.83 -2.58
CA ILE A 101 13.56 3.02 -3.03
C ILE A 101 13.28 4.13 -2.04
N ARG A 102 14.35 4.66 -1.46
CA ARG A 102 14.29 5.79 -0.55
C ARG A 102 14.57 7.06 -1.34
N THR A 103 13.60 7.95 -1.42
CA THR A 103 13.73 9.25 -2.08
C THR A 103 13.69 10.36 -1.03
N VAL A 104 14.78 11.11 -0.87
CA VAL A 104 14.81 12.34 -0.05
C VAL A 104 15.56 13.43 -0.80
N TYR A 105 16.85 13.63 -0.51
CA TYR A 105 17.72 14.53 -1.28
C TYR A 105 18.30 13.81 -2.49
N SER A 106 18.73 12.56 -2.30
CA SER A 106 19.09 11.60 -3.34
C SER A 106 18.18 10.37 -3.25
N SER A 107 18.22 9.55 -4.31
CA SER A 107 17.57 8.24 -4.34
C SER A 107 18.58 7.18 -3.92
N THR A 108 18.21 6.32 -2.98
CA THR A 108 18.98 5.13 -2.61
C THR A 108 18.10 3.89 -2.70
N TRP A 109 18.70 2.77 -3.05
CA TRP A 109 18.02 1.50 -3.26
C TRP A 109 18.26 0.54 -2.11
N CYS A 110 17.22 -0.10 -1.61
CA CYS A 110 17.30 -1.13 -0.60
C CYS A 110 16.82 -2.45 -1.22
N SER A 111 17.74 -3.40 -1.34
CA SER A 111 17.50 -4.70 -1.98
C SER A 111 16.26 -5.38 -1.42
N GLY A 112 15.45 -5.93 -2.31
CA GLY A 112 14.29 -6.71 -1.94
C GLY A 112 14.31 -8.11 -2.53
N GLU A 113 13.13 -8.55 -2.94
CA GLU A 113 12.79 -9.94 -3.26
C GLU A 113 12.13 -10.02 -4.64
N SER A 114 12.09 -11.22 -5.21
CA SER A 114 11.41 -11.47 -6.48
C SER A 114 10.46 -12.65 -6.36
N ILE A 115 9.38 -12.63 -7.14
CA ILE A 115 8.39 -13.70 -7.17
C ILE A 115 7.88 -13.89 -8.60
N ARG A 116 7.72 -15.16 -9.03
CA ARG A 116 7.09 -15.47 -10.31
C ARG A 116 5.64 -14.99 -10.29
N LYS A 117 5.20 -14.39 -11.40
CA LYS A 117 3.79 -14.07 -11.61
C LYS A 117 2.96 -15.36 -11.51
N PHE A 118 1.83 -15.29 -10.83
CA PHE A 118 0.93 -16.42 -10.69
C PHE A 118 0.50 -16.94 -12.07
N ASP A 119 0.59 -18.25 -12.20
CA ASP A 119 0.19 -19.03 -13.37
C ASP A 119 -0.48 -20.31 -12.88
N TYR A 120 -1.61 -20.65 -13.49
CA TYR A 120 -2.41 -21.81 -13.06
C TYR A 120 -1.71 -23.13 -13.34
N GLU A 121 -1.09 -23.28 -14.53
CA GLU A 121 -0.44 -24.53 -14.93
C GLU A 121 0.77 -24.83 -14.05
N TYR A 122 1.51 -23.78 -13.68
CA TYR A 122 2.68 -23.91 -12.85
C TYR A 122 2.33 -24.11 -11.36
N HIS A 123 1.50 -23.24 -10.78
CA HIS A 123 1.29 -23.21 -9.32
C HIS A 123 0.12 -24.10 -8.85
N LEU A 124 -0.92 -24.22 -9.67
CA LEU A 124 -2.16 -24.94 -9.32
C LEU A 124 -2.62 -25.91 -10.44
N PRO A 125 -1.74 -26.78 -10.98
CA PRO A 125 -2.08 -27.65 -12.11
C PRO A 125 -3.24 -28.61 -11.82
N SER A 126 -3.42 -29.00 -10.56
CA SER A 126 -4.45 -29.94 -10.13
C SER A 126 -5.77 -29.26 -9.74
N LEU A 127 -5.86 -27.93 -9.77
CA LEU A 127 -7.09 -27.23 -9.42
C LEU A 127 -8.05 -27.29 -10.60
N ASP A 128 -9.26 -27.78 -10.37
CA ASP A 128 -10.32 -27.74 -11.38
C ASP A 128 -10.65 -26.28 -11.71
N LYS A 129 -10.44 -25.91 -12.99
CA LYS A 129 -10.70 -24.55 -13.51
C LYS A 129 -12.18 -24.17 -13.45
N ASN A 130 -13.09 -25.12 -13.31
CA ASN A 130 -14.52 -24.88 -13.15
C ASN A 130 -14.96 -24.74 -11.68
N SER A 131 -14.05 -24.99 -10.73
CA SER A 131 -14.33 -24.90 -9.29
C SER A 131 -14.65 -23.48 -8.82
N GLN A 132 -15.32 -23.38 -7.67
CA GLN A 132 -15.58 -22.12 -6.99
C GLN A 132 -14.28 -21.42 -6.59
N GLN A 133 -13.24 -22.15 -6.17
CA GLN A 133 -11.92 -21.56 -5.87
C GLN A 133 -11.26 -20.96 -7.11
N ALA A 134 -11.36 -21.58 -8.29
CA ALA A 134 -10.83 -20.99 -9.53
C ALA A 134 -11.52 -19.66 -9.86
N ARG A 135 -12.83 -19.56 -9.64
CA ARG A 135 -13.60 -18.30 -9.79
C ARG A 135 -13.20 -17.26 -8.74
N ASP A 136 -12.91 -17.68 -7.52
CA ASP A 136 -12.45 -16.79 -6.45
C ASP A 136 -11.04 -16.24 -6.76
N ILE A 137 -10.15 -17.06 -7.33
CA ILE A 137 -8.84 -16.59 -7.84
C ILE A 137 -9.04 -15.56 -8.95
N GLU A 138 -9.96 -15.77 -9.89
CA GLU A 138 -10.21 -14.81 -10.97
C GLU A 138 -10.76 -13.47 -10.45
N ARG A 139 -11.66 -13.51 -9.46
CA ARG A 139 -12.12 -12.29 -8.76
C ARG A 139 -10.97 -11.60 -8.05
N PHE A 140 -10.10 -12.37 -7.40
CA PHE A 140 -8.93 -11.85 -6.70
C PHE A 140 -7.88 -11.29 -7.67
N ARG A 141 -7.70 -11.88 -8.84
CA ARG A 141 -6.90 -11.39 -9.97
C ARG A 141 -7.38 -10.02 -10.43
N TRP A 142 -8.69 -9.86 -10.63
CA TRP A 142 -9.28 -8.57 -10.97
C TRP A 142 -9.05 -7.52 -9.86
N PHE A 143 -9.29 -7.87 -8.59
CA PHE A 143 -9.08 -6.98 -7.44
C PHE A 143 -7.61 -6.54 -7.27
N SER A 144 -6.68 -7.48 -7.49
CA SER A 144 -5.24 -7.26 -7.42
C SER A 144 -4.68 -6.53 -8.65
N GLN A 145 -5.51 -6.26 -9.66
CA GLN A 145 -5.07 -5.78 -10.98
C GLN A 145 -3.99 -6.69 -11.59
N ASP A 146 -4.14 -8.00 -11.42
CA ASP A 146 -3.25 -9.04 -11.95
C ASP A 146 -1.86 -9.13 -11.29
N TYR A 147 -1.64 -8.42 -10.18
CA TYR A 147 -0.42 -8.52 -9.35
C TYR A 147 -0.46 -9.76 -8.44
N LEU A 148 -0.75 -10.91 -9.04
CA LEU A 148 -0.83 -12.16 -8.32
C LEU A 148 0.55 -12.80 -8.16
N GLY A 149 0.88 -13.15 -6.93
CA GLY A 149 1.96 -14.06 -6.59
C GLY A 149 1.41 -15.34 -5.97
N TYR A 150 2.30 -16.31 -5.72
CA TYR A 150 1.94 -17.55 -5.04
C TYR A 150 2.99 -17.95 -4.02
N ASN A 151 2.55 -18.29 -2.81
CA ASN A 151 3.37 -18.96 -1.82
C ASN A 151 2.98 -20.43 -1.78
N GLU A 152 3.93 -21.30 -2.15
CA GLU A 152 3.76 -22.75 -2.23
C GLU A 152 3.51 -23.39 -0.85
N GLU A 153 4.24 -22.96 0.19
CA GLU A 153 4.17 -23.52 1.53
C GLU A 153 2.77 -23.35 2.13
N ASP A 154 2.20 -22.16 1.97
CA ASP A 154 0.89 -21.80 2.52
C ASP A 154 -0.26 -22.06 1.53
N ARG A 155 0.04 -22.49 0.29
CA ARG A 155 -0.91 -22.58 -0.83
C ARG A 155 -1.69 -21.28 -1.02
N LEU A 156 -0.99 -20.16 -0.93
CA LEU A 156 -1.57 -18.83 -0.82
C LEU A 156 -1.40 -18.06 -2.13
N VAL A 157 -2.51 -17.65 -2.76
CA VAL A 157 -2.51 -16.68 -3.86
C VAL A 157 -2.52 -15.27 -3.25
N THR A 158 -1.57 -14.43 -3.64
CA THR A 158 -1.22 -13.19 -2.93
C THR A 158 -1.38 -11.96 -3.81
N ASP A 159 -1.71 -10.81 -3.20
CA ASP A 159 -1.58 -9.51 -3.87
C ASP A 159 -0.23 -8.90 -3.50
N ILE A 160 0.72 -8.90 -4.43
CA ILE A 160 2.10 -8.50 -4.14
C ILE A 160 2.26 -6.98 -3.97
N ARG A 161 1.23 -6.18 -4.32
CA ARG A 161 1.29 -4.71 -4.27
C ARG A 161 1.51 -4.18 -2.86
N TYR A 162 1.10 -4.95 -1.86
CA TYR A 162 0.97 -4.47 -0.50
C TYR A 162 1.61 -5.45 0.49
N SER A 163 2.67 -4.99 1.13
CA SER A 163 3.44 -5.70 2.14
C SER A 163 3.70 -4.76 3.33
N MET A 164 3.96 -5.32 4.50
CA MET A 164 4.32 -4.49 5.67
C MET A 164 5.69 -3.82 5.47
N LEU A 165 6.62 -4.50 4.78
CA LEU A 165 7.92 -3.96 4.39
C LEU A 165 7.99 -3.70 2.89
N PRO A 166 8.44 -2.52 2.44
CA PRO A 166 8.40 -2.14 1.03
C PRO A 166 9.35 -2.94 0.13
N ASN A 167 10.37 -3.58 0.68
CA ASN A 167 11.31 -4.41 -0.06
C ASN A 167 10.96 -5.91 -0.03
N GLN A 168 9.78 -6.30 0.46
CA GLN A 168 9.40 -7.72 0.59
C GLN A 168 8.18 -8.09 -0.24
N ILE A 169 8.10 -9.36 -0.63
CA ILE A 169 6.93 -9.96 -1.31
C ILE A 169 5.88 -10.51 -0.34
N THR A 170 6.21 -10.62 0.96
CA THR A 170 5.27 -11.09 2.01
C THR A 170 4.03 -10.20 2.04
N PRO A 171 2.86 -10.72 1.64
CA PRO A 171 1.68 -9.89 1.39
C PRO A 171 0.95 -9.54 2.68
N MET A 172 0.16 -8.47 2.64
CA MET A 172 -0.77 -8.15 3.73
C MET A 172 -2.06 -8.96 3.68
N TRP A 173 -2.38 -9.57 2.54
CA TRP A 173 -3.57 -10.40 2.35
C TRP A 173 -3.43 -11.34 1.15
N GLY A 174 -4.26 -12.38 1.15
CA GLY A 174 -4.37 -13.34 0.06
C GLY A 174 -5.53 -14.31 0.27
N ILE A 175 -5.62 -15.29 -0.61
CA ILE A 175 -6.58 -16.40 -0.50
C ILE A 175 -5.84 -17.74 -0.49
N VAL A 176 -6.18 -18.59 0.48
CA VAL A 176 -5.60 -19.92 0.63
C VAL A 176 -6.43 -20.90 -0.17
N ILE A 177 -5.74 -21.68 -1.01
CA ILE A 177 -6.32 -22.67 -1.91
C ILE A 177 -6.18 -24.06 -1.30
N ASP A 178 -7.31 -24.74 -1.18
CA ASP A 178 -7.35 -26.11 -0.69
C ASP A 178 -7.74 -27.08 -1.81
N LYS A 179 -6.71 -27.74 -2.37
CA LYS A 179 -6.83 -28.70 -3.48
C LYS A 179 -7.69 -29.93 -3.16
N ASN A 180 -7.91 -30.22 -1.87
CA ASN A 180 -8.64 -31.41 -1.43
C ASN A 180 -10.12 -31.16 -1.13
N GLN A 181 -10.60 -29.91 -1.27
CA GLN A 181 -11.99 -29.58 -1.00
C GLN A 181 -12.89 -29.86 -2.20
N ASN A 182 -14.19 -29.99 -1.91
CA ASN A 182 -15.24 -30.07 -2.92
C ASN A 182 -15.18 -28.85 -3.87
N VAL A 183 -15.45 -29.08 -5.16
CA VAL A 183 -15.45 -28.06 -6.22
C VAL A 183 -16.29 -26.82 -5.92
N ASP A 184 -17.33 -26.93 -5.08
CA ASP A 184 -18.22 -25.81 -4.73
C ASP A 184 -17.73 -24.98 -3.52
N LYS A 185 -16.61 -25.36 -2.89
CA LYS A 185 -16.09 -24.66 -1.72
C LYS A 185 -15.28 -23.42 -2.10
N HIS A 186 -15.45 -22.36 -1.32
CA HIS A 186 -14.72 -21.11 -1.48
C HIS A 186 -13.30 -21.18 -0.91
N ALA A 187 -12.41 -20.37 -1.48
CA ALA A 187 -11.06 -20.18 -0.93
C ALA A 187 -11.12 -19.46 0.43
N SER A 188 -10.15 -19.74 1.32
CA SER A 188 -10.12 -19.10 2.64
C SER A 188 -9.39 -17.77 2.59
N TRP A 189 -9.95 -16.72 3.19
CA TRP A 189 -9.27 -15.42 3.29
C TRP A 189 -8.14 -15.46 4.31
N TRP A 190 -6.98 -14.88 3.96
CA TRP A 190 -5.80 -14.79 4.82
C TRP A 190 -5.28 -13.36 4.93
N THR A 191 -4.74 -13.00 6.10
CA THR A 191 -4.09 -11.70 6.35
C THR A 191 -2.85 -11.84 7.22
N GLY A 192 -1.76 -11.17 6.84
CA GLY A 192 -0.53 -11.06 7.63
C GLY A 192 -0.11 -9.60 7.74
N ARG A 193 -0.47 -8.95 8.85
CA ARG A 193 -0.24 -7.49 9.03
C ARG A 193 0.56 -7.16 10.29
N SER A 194 1.15 -8.17 10.92
CA SER A 194 2.05 -7.98 12.05
C SER A 194 3.47 -7.70 11.57
N LEU A 195 4.16 -6.82 12.29
CA LEU A 195 5.60 -6.64 12.18
C LEU A 195 6.24 -7.06 13.50
N ASP A 196 7.23 -7.93 13.44
CA ASP A 196 8.10 -8.19 14.59
C ASP A 196 9.14 -7.07 14.79
N GLN A 197 9.91 -7.17 15.87
CA GLN A 197 10.92 -6.15 16.20
C GLN A 197 12.03 -6.04 15.14
N ASN A 198 12.47 -7.17 14.57
CA ASN A 198 13.51 -7.18 13.55
C ASN A 198 13.01 -6.51 12.26
N GLN A 199 11.76 -6.76 11.88
CA GLN A 199 11.13 -6.15 10.72
C GLN A 199 10.92 -4.64 10.93
N LEU A 200 10.52 -4.21 12.13
CA LEU A 200 10.43 -2.78 12.47
C LEU A 200 11.80 -2.09 12.39
N ASP A 201 12.86 -2.75 12.85
CA ASP A 201 14.21 -2.21 12.79
C ASP A 201 14.76 -2.17 11.36
N LEU A 202 14.42 -3.16 10.53
CA LEU A 202 14.69 -3.13 9.09
C LEU A 202 13.96 -1.96 8.42
N PHE A 203 12.68 -1.75 8.71
CA PHE A 203 11.90 -0.62 8.18
C PHE A 203 12.53 0.74 8.53
N LYS A 204 12.91 0.94 9.81
CA LYS A 204 13.62 2.14 10.26
C LYS A 204 15.00 2.28 9.61
N GLY A 205 15.70 1.16 9.42
CA GLY A 205 16.97 1.09 8.72
C GLY A 205 16.87 1.58 7.27
N MET A 206 15.81 1.18 6.57
CA MET A 206 15.53 1.66 5.21
C MET A 206 15.12 3.14 5.20
N LEU A 207 14.25 3.58 6.13
CA LEU A 207 13.85 5.00 6.23
C LEU A 207 15.05 5.93 6.50
N SER A 208 16.00 5.48 7.30
CA SER A 208 17.23 6.24 7.59
C SER A 208 18.32 6.07 6.52
N GLY A 209 18.15 5.17 5.56
CA GLY A 209 19.12 4.86 4.51
C GLY A 209 20.23 3.89 4.91
N LYS A 210 20.32 3.47 6.17
CA LYS A 210 21.36 2.53 6.67
C LYS A 210 21.30 1.13 6.05
N LYS A 211 20.17 0.77 5.45
CA LYS A 211 19.93 -0.52 4.79
C LYS A 211 19.81 -0.38 3.26
N CYS A 212 20.25 0.76 2.73
CA CYS A 212 20.15 1.08 1.31
C CYS A 212 21.54 1.42 0.77
N GLN A 213 21.72 1.24 -0.52
CA GLN A 213 22.92 1.51 -1.29
C GLN A 213 22.63 2.61 -2.30
N ASP A 214 23.67 3.25 -2.82
CA ASP A 214 23.50 4.19 -3.93
C ASP A 214 23.09 3.42 -5.20
N LEU A 215 22.34 4.10 -6.07
CA LEU A 215 21.85 3.57 -7.35
C LEU A 215 22.93 3.63 -8.44
#